data_AF-A0A848YJD8-F1
#
_entry.id   AF-A0A848YJD8-F1
#
_cell.length_a   1.000
_cell.length_b   1.000
_cell.length_c   1.000
_cell.angle_alpha   90.00
_cell.angle_beta   90.00
_cell.angle_gamma   90.00
#
_symmetry.space_group_name_H-M   'P 1'
#
loop_
_entity.id
_entity.type
_entity.pdbx_description
1 polymer ?
#
loop_
_entity_poly.entity_id
_entity_poly.type
_entity_poly.pdbx_seq_one_letter_code
_entity_poly.pdbx_strand_id
1 'polypeptide(L)'
;MIALPSLHAFAAMALTVAMFVGFARGRMSIEIISLLTIAVIAVGLYFFPLEGTSPTDGLVLAFEGFGHYALITICALMVMGRGLVVTGALEPAARVLERIFKA
;
A
#
# COMPACT_ATOMS: atom_id res chain seq x y z
N MET A 1 0.18 -31.47 14.78
CA MET A 1 -0.50 -31.87 13.53
C MET A 1 -0.44 -30.69 12.59
N ILE A 2 0.40 -30.76 11.56
CA ILE A 2 0.48 -29.73 10.52
C ILE A 2 -0.79 -29.89 9.70
N ALA A 3 -1.83 -29.12 10.05
CA ALA A 3 -3.02 -29.04 9.21
C ALA A 3 -2.59 -28.39 7.89
N LEU A 4 -2.86 -29.05 6.78
CA LEU A 4 -2.64 -28.46 5.46
C LEU A 4 -3.38 -27.12 5.42
N PRO A 5 -2.73 -26.03 4.96
CA PRO A 5 -3.38 -24.74 4.85
C PRO A 5 -4.66 -24.88 4.01
N SER A 6 -5.72 -24.16 4.41
CA SER A 6 -6.96 -24.12 3.65
C SER A 6 -6.68 -23.64 2.22
N LEU A 7 -7.56 -24.01 1.28
CA LEU A 7 -7.41 -23.63 -0.13
C LEU A 7 -7.27 -22.10 -0.29
N HIS A 8 -7.99 -21.34 0.55
CA HIS A 8 -7.90 -19.88 0.64
C HIS A 8 -6.52 -19.39 1.09
N ALA A 9 -5.90 -20.03 2.09
CA ALA A 9 -4.57 -19.67 2.56
C ALA A 9 -3.50 -19.92 1.49
N PHE A 10 -3.57 -21.04 0.78
CA PHE A 10 -2.66 -21.31 -0.34
C PHE A 10 -2.86 -20.29 -1.48
N ALA A 11 -4.11 -19.95 -1.82
CA ALA A 11 -4.43 -18.94 -2.83
C ALA A 11 -3.90 -17.55 -2.44
N ALA A 12 -4.08 -17.14 -1.18
CA ALA A 12 -3.56 -15.87 -0.66
C ALA A 12 -2.03 -15.81 -0.70
N MET A 13 -1.35 -16.89 -0.32
CA MET A 13 0.12 -16.99 -0.42
C MET A 13 0.59 -16.89 -1.87
N ALA A 14 -0.05 -17.62 -2.80
CA ALA A 14 0.27 -17.56 -4.22
C ALA A 14 0.06 -16.14 -4.79
N LEU A 15 -1.03 -15.48 -4.42
CA LEU A 15 -1.33 -14.10 -4.81
C LEU A 15 -0.28 -13.11 -4.26
N THR A 16 0.15 -13.31 -3.01
CA THR A 16 1.18 -12.46 -2.38
C THR A 16 2.51 -12.56 -3.13
N VAL A 17 2.92 -13.78 -3.49
CA VAL A 17 4.12 -14.01 -4.31
C VAL A 17 3.96 -13.38 -5.69
N ALA A 18 2.81 -13.53 -6.34
CA ALA A 18 2.53 -12.92 -7.64
C ALA A 18 2.60 -11.39 -7.60
N MET A 19 2.01 -10.76 -6.57
CA MET A 19 2.10 -9.31 -6.34
C MET A 19 3.56 -8.88 -6.17
N PHE A 20 4.32 -9.58 -5.32
CA PHE A 20 5.71 -9.24 -5.04
C PHE A 20 6.59 -9.35 -6.29
N VAL A 21 6.43 -10.41 -7.08
CA VAL A 21 7.13 -10.58 -8.36
C VAL A 21 6.74 -9.48 -9.35
N GLY A 22 5.47 -9.09 -9.39
CA GLY A 22 5.00 -7.95 -10.17
C GLY A 22 5.74 -6.66 -9.80
N PHE A 23 5.74 -6.32 -8.51
CA PHE A 23 6.43 -5.16 -7.96
C PHE A 23 7.95 -5.19 -8.26
N ALA A 24 8.60 -6.31 -8.01
CA ALA A 24 10.05 -6.46 -8.15
C ALA A 24 10.54 -6.38 -9.61
N ARG A 25 9.72 -6.79 -10.58
CA ARG A 25 10.11 -6.74 -12.00
C ARG A 25 10.15 -5.32 -12.57
N GLY A 26 9.53 -4.33 -11.92
CA GLY A 26 9.55 -2.92 -12.34
C GLY A 26 9.03 -2.64 -13.76
N ARG A 27 8.37 -3.60 -14.41
CA ARG A 27 7.87 -3.50 -15.80
C ARG A 27 6.59 -2.68 -15.91
N MET A 28 5.84 -2.55 -14.82
CA MET A 28 4.57 -1.83 -14.70
C MET A 28 4.69 -0.81 -13.55
N SER A 29 4.01 0.33 -13.65
CA SER A 29 3.95 1.30 -12.56
C SER A 29 3.38 0.65 -11.29
N ILE A 30 3.99 0.97 -10.14
CA ILE A 30 3.59 0.52 -8.81
C ILE A 30 2.09 0.67 -8.57
N GLU A 31 1.53 1.80 -9.02
CA GLU A 31 0.12 2.13 -8.89
C GLU A 31 -0.79 1.10 -9.58
N ILE A 32 -0.42 0.66 -10.79
CA ILE A 32 -1.19 -0.33 -11.56
C ILE A 32 -1.17 -1.70 -10.88
N ILE A 33 0.01 -2.11 -10.40
CA ILE A 33 0.17 -3.42 -9.73
C ILE A 33 -0.61 -3.44 -8.41
N SER A 34 -0.58 -2.33 -7.66
CA SER A 34 -1.34 -2.16 -6.42
C SER A 34 -2.85 -2.24 -6.69
N LEU A 35 -3.36 -1.43 -7.63
CA LEU A 35 -4.78 -1.42 -7.99
C LEU A 35 -5.26 -2.78 -8.52
N LEU A 36 -4.46 -3.43 -9.36
CA LEU A 36 -4.76 -4.77 -9.87
C LEU A 36 -4.81 -5.79 -8.73
N THR A 37 -3.90 -5.71 -7.76
CA THR A 37 -3.89 -6.64 -6.62
C THR A 37 -5.13 -6.47 -5.75
N ILE A 38 -5.49 -5.23 -5.43
CA ILE A 38 -6.71 -4.92 -4.66
C ILE A 38 -7.95 -5.42 -5.42
N ALA A 39 -8.02 -5.20 -6.72
CA ALA A 39 -9.12 -5.68 -7.56
C ALA A 39 -9.20 -7.21 -7.57
N VAL A 40 -8.07 -7.92 -7.68
CA VAL A 40 -8.03 -9.39 -7.65
C VAL A 40 -8.47 -9.93 -6.28
N ILE A 41 -8.07 -9.29 -5.17
CA ILE A 41 -8.52 -9.67 -3.82
C ILE A 41 -10.04 -9.46 -3.69
N ALA A 42 -10.54 -8.30 -4.08
CA ALA A 42 -11.96 -7.96 -4.00
C ALA A 42 -12.83 -8.93 -4.84
N VAL A 43 -12.46 -9.15 -6.10
CA VAL A 43 -13.19 -10.06 -7.00
C VAL A 43 -13.04 -11.51 -6.54
N GLY A 44 -11.85 -11.92 -6.12
CA GLY A 44 -11.60 -13.27 -5.63
C GLY A 44 -12.46 -13.63 -4.42
N LEU A 45 -12.54 -12.73 -3.43
CA LEU A 45 -13.38 -12.93 -2.24
C LEU A 45 -14.87 -12.78 -2.51
N TYR A 46 -15.26 -11.99 -3.52
CA TYR A 46 -16.67 -11.90 -3.94
C TYR A 46 -17.18 -13.22 -4.52
N PHE A 47 -16.38 -13.88 -5.38
CA PHE A 47 -16.75 -15.17 -5.99
C PHE A 47 -16.48 -16.37 -5.07
N PHE A 48 -15.49 -16.30 -4.20
CA PHE A 48 -15.10 -17.34 -3.24
C PHE A 48 -14.99 -16.75 -1.82
N PRO A 49 -16.13 -16.52 -1.14
CA PRO A 49 -16.11 -15.95 0.20
C PRO A 49 -15.54 -16.94 1.22
N LEU A 50 -14.87 -16.39 2.25
CA LEU A 50 -14.35 -17.18 3.37
C LEU A 50 -15.54 -17.74 4.18
N GLU A 51 -15.36 -18.96 4.71
CA GLU A 51 -16.38 -19.65 5.53
C GLU A 51 -16.84 -18.75 6.70
N GLY A 52 -18.12 -18.35 6.69
CA GLY A 52 -18.73 -17.51 7.73
C GLY A 52 -18.75 -16.00 7.47
N THR A 53 -18.30 -15.53 6.29
CA THR A 53 -18.34 -14.10 5.92
C THR A 53 -19.26 -13.83 4.73
N SER A 54 -19.84 -12.63 4.68
CA SER A 54 -20.67 -12.19 3.56
C SER A 54 -19.76 -11.77 2.38
N PRO A 55 -20.17 -11.94 1.11
CA PRO A 55 -19.40 -11.50 -0.07
C PRO A 55 -19.01 -10.00 -0.05
N THR A 56 -19.77 -9.19 0.70
CA THR A 56 -19.49 -7.77 0.94
C THR A 56 -18.24 -7.54 1.78
N ASP A 57 -17.86 -8.48 2.65
CA ASP A 57 -16.76 -8.33 3.59
C ASP A 57 -15.41 -8.38 2.87
N GLY A 58 -15.32 -9.11 1.75
CA GLY A 58 -14.13 -9.11 0.90
C GLY A 58 -13.88 -7.76 0.21
N LEU A 59 -14.96 -7.03 -0.11
CA LEU A 59 -14.88 -5.67 -0.65
C LEU A 59 -14.45 -4.70 0.44
N VAL A 60 -15.04 -4.80 1.63
CA VAL A 60 -14.65 -3.98 2.80
C VAL A 60 -13.18 -4.19 3.14
N LEU A 61 -12.71 -5.44 3.20
CA LEU A 61 -11.31 -5.76 3.51
C LEU A 61 -10.33 -5.19 2.47
N ALA A 62 -10.69 -5.23 1.19
CA ALA A 62 -9.88 -4.66 0.11
C ALA A 62 -9.79 -3.13 0.18
N PHE A 63 -10.89 -2.44 0.56
CA PHE A 63 -10.95 -0.98 0.64
C PHE A 63 -10.51 -0.40 1.99
N GLU A 64 -10.52 -1.19 3.07
CA GLU A 64 -10.05 -0.78 4.40
C GLU A 64 -8.60 -0.30 4.36
N GLY A 65 -7.78 -0.90 3.49
CA GLY A 65 -6.39 -0.48 3.27
C GLY A 65 -6.24 0.99 2.91
N PHE A 66 -7.19 1.60 2.18
CA PHE A 66 -7.15 3.02 1.82
C PHE A 66 -7.40 3.96 3.01
N GLY A 67 -8.14 3.50 4.02
CA GLY A 67 -8.39 4.24 5.26
C GLY A 67 -7.32 4.01 6.33
N HIS A 68 -6.28 3.23 6.03
CA HIS A 68 -5.28 2.87 7.02
C HIS A 68 -4.47 4.10 7.48
N TYR A 69 -4.28 4.22 8.79
CA TYR A 69 -3.62 5.38 9.39
C TYR A 69 -2.25 5.66 8.78
N ALA A 70 -1.47 4.62 8.45
CA ALA A 70 -0.15 4.83 7.84
C ALA A 70 -0.23 5.50 6.45
N LEU A 71 -1.20 5.15 5.60
CA LEU A 71 -1.37 5.81 4.29
C LEU A 71 -1.75 7.28 4.48
N ILE A 72 -2.69 7.56 5.39
CA ILE A 72 -3.13 8.93 5.70
C ILE A 72 -1.94 9.76 6.18
N THR A 73 -1.11 9.22 7.09
CA THR A 73 0.09 9.90 7.57
C THR A 73 1.08 10.20 6.44
N ILE A 74 1.37 9.23 5.56
CA ILE A 74 2.31 9.44 4.45
C ILE A 74 1.76 10.48 3.47
N CYS A 75 0.47 10.42 3.12
CA CYS A 75 -0.18 11.43 2.30
C CYS A 75 -0.09 12.83 2.93
N ALA A 76 -0.37 12.95 4.23
CA ALA A 76 -0.25 14.21 4.95
C ALA A 76 1.18 14.76 4.95
N LEU A 77 2.18 13.89 5.17
CA LEU A 77 3.59 14.25 5.09
C LEU A 77 4.02 14.65 3.67
N MET A 78 3.53 13.98 2.63
CA MET A 78 3.81 14.32 1.24
C MET A 78 3.22 15.70 0.87
N VAL A 79 1.99 15.99 1.31
CA VAL A 79 1.34 17.30 1.11
C VAL A 79 2.09 18.39 1.87
N MET A 80 2.41 18.16 3.15
CA MET A 80 3.19 19.09 3.96
C MET A 80 4.57 19.35 3.35
N GLY A 81 5.29 18.29 2.96
CA GLY A 81 6.61 18.39 2.36
C GLY A 81 6.59 19.23 1.07
N ARG A 82 5.62 19.01 0.19
CA ARG A 82 5.45 19.86 -1.00
C ARG A 82 5.04 21.28 -0.65
N GLY A 83 4.18 21.47 0.35
CA GLY A 83 3.80 22.80 0.85
C GLY A 83 5.02 23.59 1.34
N LEU A 84 5.91 22.96 2.11
CA LEU A 84 7.15 23.59 2.58
C LEU A 84 8.12 23.93 1.44
N VAL A 85 8.19 23.08 0.41
CA VAL A 85 9.07 23.31 -0.76
C VAL A 85 8.54 24.42 -1.65
N VAL A 86 7.23 24.43 -1.94
CA VAL A 86 6.62 25.42 -2.85
C VAL A 86 6.56 26.82 -2.22
N THR A 87 6.40 26.91 -0.90
CA THR A 87 6.37 28.20 -0.19
C THR A 87 7.75 28.79 0.12
N GLY A 88 8.83 28.05 -0.12
CA GLY A 88 10.18 28.45 0.29
C GLY A 88 10.43 28.38 1.80
N ALA A 89 9.49 27.86 2.59
CA ALA A 89 9.62 27.75 4.04
C ALA A 89 10.83 26.89 4.48
N LEU A 90 11.35 26.04 3.59
CA LEU A 90 12.57 25.24 3.79
C LEU A 90 13.88 26.02 3.63
N GLU A 91 13.87 27.19 2.97
CA GLU A 91 15.06 28.02 2.76
C GLU A 91 15.77 28.47 4.05
N PRO A 92 15.09 28.94 5.11
CA PRO A 92 15.77 29.25 6.38
C PRO A 92 16.47 28.04 6.99
N ALA A 93 15.87 26.85 6.92
CA ALA A 93 16.49 25.62 7.43
C ALA A 93 17.74 25.24 6.60
N ALA A 94 17.67 25.37 5.27
CA ALA A 94 18.82 25.14 4.39
C ALA A 94 19.98 26.10 4.70
N ARG A 95 19.69 27.38 4.94
CA ARG A 95 20.72 28.38 5.32
C ARG A 95 21.40 28.06 6.66
N VAL A 96 20.64 27.54 7.64
CA VAL A 96 21.22 27.10 8.92
C VAL A 96 22.15 25.91 8.69
N LEU A 97 21.72 24.92 7.89
CA LEU A 97 22.54 23.76 7.58
C LEU A 97 23.83 24.14 6.83
N GLU A 98 23.75 25.09 5.89
CA GLU A 98 24.93 25.62 5.17
C GLU A 98 25.93 26.25 6.14
N ARG A 99 25.48 27.04 7.12
CA ARG A 99 26.38 27.68 8.10
C ARG A 99 27.09 26.66 8.98
N ILE A 100 26.41 25.58 9.37
CA ILE A 100 26.99 24.54 10.22
C ILE A 100 28.02 23.71 9.45
N PHE A 101 27.77 23.42 8.17
CA PHE A 101 28.68 22.61 7.34
C PHE A 101 29.84 23.40 6.72
N LYS A 102 29.75 24.73 6.67
CA LYS A 102 30.80 25.62 6.16
C LYS A 102 31.67 26.24 7.27
N ALA A 103 31.27 26.07 8.53
CA ALA A 103 32.07 26.34 9.72
C ALA A 103 32.92 25.12 10.09
#